data_AF-A0A0M3KE38-F1
#
_entry.id   AF-A0A0M3KE38-F1
#
_cell.length_a   1.000
_cell.length_b   1.000
_cell.length_c   1.000
_cell.angle_alpha   90.00
_cell.angle_beta   90.00
_cell.angle_gamma   90.00
#
_symmetry.space_group_name_H-M   'P 1'
#
loop_
_entity.id
_entity.type
_entity.pdbx_description
1 polymer ?
#
loop_
_entity_poly.entity_id
_entity_poly.type
_entity_poly.pdbx_seq_one_letter_code
_entity_poly.pdbx_strand_id
1 'polypeptide(L)'
;MNFKTFSCGLCITFFILITVLGNSEASKKSAEIENNSNAKGKNAVTKRPTKIKVTELQYAQVVIERSNSTDNGTTEEHVETTTSKNVSKKPAAKKCVTGKVCFGDRDCAKGRCLGIAVGKCDCTACLNLVPCKNDKACGGLLGSCDKKTNYCNCFEGYKKNGFETFFDALNKFCGVKKCTQKSDSCFGLPCKPGFCVC
;
A
#
# COMPACT_ATOMS: atom_id res chain seq x y z
N MET A 1 45.95 -19.41 -35.56
CA MET A 1 46.49 -18.16 -34.97
C MET A 1 47.28 -18.53 -33.72
N ASN A 2 48.31 -17.76 -33.36
CA ASN A 2 49.38 -18.24 -32.46
C ASN A 2 49.12 -18.01 -30.97
N PHE A 3 49.72 -18.89 -30.16
CA PHE A 3 49.84 -18.79 -28.70
C PHE A 3 51.27 -18.33 -28.37
N LYS A 4 51.46 -17.34 -27.50
CA LYS A 4 52.66 -17.20 -26.64
C LYS A 4 52.50 -16.14 -25.56
N THR A 5 53.32 -16.29 -24.51
CA THR A 5 53.29 -15.52 -23.25
C THR A 5 54.71 -15.03 -22.89
N PHE A 6 54.80 -14.27 -21.78
CA PHE A 6 56.01 -13.94 -21.00
C PHE A 6 57.06 -12.97 -21.58
N SER A 7 57.24 -11.83 -20.88
CA SER A 7 58.46 -11.41 -20.12
C SER A 7 58.39 -9.88 -19.92
N CYS A 8 58.13 -9.33 -18.73
CA CYS A 8 58.98 -9.23 -17.53
C CYS A 8 60.15 -8.22 -17.68
N GLY A 9 60.15 -7.18 -16.83
CA GLY A 9 61.13 -6.08 -16.85
C GLY A 9 60.95 -5.12 -15.67
N LEU A 10 61.81 -5.26 -14.66
CA LEU A 10 61.99 -4.44 -13.45
C LEU A 10 61.68 -2.92 -13.59
N CYS A 11 61.04 -2.33 -12.57
CA CYS A 11 61.75 -1.45 -11.62
C CYS A 11 60.94 -0.95 -10.41
N ILE A 12 61.67 -0.79 -9.29
CA ILE A 12 61.46 0.13 -8.16
C ILE A 12 60.15 0.02 -7.36
N THR A 13 60.30 -0.64 -6.21
CA THR A 13 59.49 -0.49 -5.00
C THR A 13 59.41 0.96 -4.49
N PHE A 14 58.25 1.40 -3.98
CA PHE A 14 58.22 2.47 -2.97
C PHE A 14 57.19 2.21 -1.87
N PHE A 15 57.69 2.00 -0.65
CA PHE A 15 56.92 1.99 0.60
C PHE A 15 56.77 3.43 1.13
N ILE A 16 55.55 3.96 1.12
CA ILE A 16 55.07 5.02 2.04
C ILE A 16 53.56 4.73 2.22
N LEU A 17 53.00 4.33 3.36
CA LEU A 17 53.24 4.61 4.78
C LEU A 17 52.98 6.08 5.19
N ILE A 18 51.71 6.48 5.15
CA ILE A 18 51.23 7.64 5.92
C ILE A 18 50.20 7.18 6.95
N THR A 19 50.69 6.84 8.13
CA THR A 19 49.91 6.91 9.37
C THR A 19 50.05 8.31 9.95
N VAL A 20 48.97 9.07 10.05
CA VAL A 20 48.90 10.26 10.92
C VAL A 20 47.69 10.11 11.83
N LEU A 21 47.94 10.23 13.13
CA LEU A 21 46.94 10.13 14.20
C LEU A 21 46.19 11.47 14.32
N GLY A 22 44.91 11.40 14.71
CA GLY A 22 44.04 12.59 14.79
C GLY A 22 42.85 12.40 15.73
N ASN A 23 43.11 12.03 16.99
CA ASN A 23 42.06 11.99 18.01
C ASN A 23 41.54 13.41 18.30
N SER A 24 40.22 13.57 18.36
CA SER A 24 39.58 14.63 19.13
C SER A 24 38.22 14.15 19.63
N GLU A 25 38.12 13.91 20.93
CA GLU A 25 36.88 13.52 21.61
C GLU A 25 36.08 14.78 21.95
N ALA A 26 34.89 14.94 21.38
CA ALA A 26 34.05 16.13 21.60
C ALA A 26 32.60 15.79 21.95
N SER A 27 32.37 15.51 23.23
CA SER A 27 31.14 15.75 23.99
C SER A 27 29.82 15.11 23.53
N LYS A 28 29.38 14.12 24.31
CA LYS A 28 27.96 13.73 24.42
C LYS A 28 27.13 14.95 24.84
N LYS A 29 25.89 15.05 24.36
CA LYS A 29 24.82 15.73 25.11
C LYS A 29 23.55 14.89 25.15
N SER A 30 23.44 14.09 26.20
CA SER A 30 22.15 13.54 26.62
C SER A 30 21.23 14.69 27.01
N ALA A 31 19.97 14.63 26.59
CA ALA A 31 18.90 15.39 27.21
C ALA A 31 18.10 14.39 28.06
N GLU A 32 18.38 14.37 29.36
CA GLU A 32 17.57 13.60 30.30
C GLU A 32 16.22 14.29 30.50
N ILE A 33 15.14 13.51 30.39
CA ILE A 33 13.82 13.93 30.87
C ILE A 33 13.47 12.97 32.00
N GLU A 34 13.86 13.34 33.22
CA GLU A 34 13.39 12.68 34.42
C GLU A 34 11.88 12.88 34.56
N ASN A 35 11.11 11.82 34.36
CA ASN A 35 9.73 11.73 34.85
C ASN A 35 9.68 10.74 36.01
N ASN A 36 10.32 11.12 37.13
CA ASN A 36 10.17 10.39 38.38
C ASN A 36 8.77 10.66 38.94
N SER A 37 7.96 9.61 39.10
CA SER A 37 6.66 9.67 39.76
C SER A 37 6.41 8.41 40.56
N ASN A 38 7.23 8.23 41.61
CA ASN A 38 7.07 7.19 42.62
C ASN A 38 5.77 7.40 43.45
N ALA A 39 4.65 6.94 42.92
CA ALA A 39 3.34 6.96 43.58
C ALA A 39 2.97 5.56 44.10
N LYS A 40 3.43 5.21 45.30
CA LYS A 40 3.13 3.94 45.99
C LYS A 40 1.68 3.87 46.49
N GLY A 41 0.73 3.81 45.55
CA GLY A 41 -0.72 3.93 45.75
C GLY A 41 -1.49 2.60 45.80
N LYS A 42 -2.07 2.31 46.97
CA LYS A 42 -2.81 1.11 47.39
C LYS A 42 -3.95 0.67 46.43
N ASN A 43 -4.26 -0.64 46.45
CA ASN A 43 -5.42 -1.26 45.81
C ASN A 43 -6.74 -0.47 46.01
N ALA A 44 -7.47 -0.24 44.92
CA ALA A 44 -8.86 0.22 44.94
C ALA A 44 -9.67 -0.50 43.84
N VAL A 45 -10.53 -1.44 44.23
CA VAL A 45 -11.48 -2.10 43.31
C VAL A 45 -12.64 -1.16 43.02
N THR A 46 -12.48 -0.32 41.99
CA THR A 46 -13.50 0.64 41.56
C THR A 46 -14.62 -0.07 40.78
N LYS A 47 -15.87 0.17 41.20
CA LYS A 47 -17.04 -0.61 40.78
C LYS A 47 -17.45 -0.33 39.32
N ARG A 48 -17.99 -1.36 38.67
CA ARG A 48 -18.54 -1.32 37.30
C ARG A 48 -19.67 -0.27 37.18
N PRO A 49 -19.52 0.82 36.39
CA PRO A 49 -20.63 1.71 36.11
C PRO A 49 -21.71 0.95 35.33
N THR A 50 -22.97 1.12 35.74
CA THR A 50 -24.11 0.38 35.19
C THR A 50 -25.13 1.37 34.61
N LYS A 51 -25.65 1.06 33.41
CA LYS A 51 -26.47 1.91 32.52
C LYS A 51 -25.71 3.07 31.85
N ILE A 52 -25.28 2.82 30.61
CA ILE A 52 -25.18 3.88 29.59
C ILE A 52 -26.57 3.97 28.95
N LYS A 53 -27.19 5.16 28.94
CA LYS A 53 -28.32 5.44 28.05
C LYS A 53 -27.77 5.99 26.75
N VAL A 54 -28.00 5.30 25.64
CA VAL A 54 -27.71 5.82 24.29
C VAL A 54 -29.00 6.48 23.79
N THR A 55 -28.95 7.78 23.54
CA THR A 55 -30.01 8.52 22.83
C THR A 55 -29.80 8.40 21.32
N GLU A 56 -30.88 8.39 20.54
CA GLU A 56 -30.79 8.24 19.08
C GLU A 56 -30.03 9.39 18.40
N LEU A 57 -29.28 9.04 17.34
CA LEU A 57 -28.72 10.00 16.38
C LEU A 57 -29.62 10.01 15.15
N GLN A 58 -30.30 11.13 14.91
CA GLN A 58 -31.13 11.34 13.73
C GLN A 58 -30.25 11.66 12.51
N TYR A 59 -30.38 10.87 11.44
CA TYR A 59 -29.61 11.05 10.21
C TYR A 59 -30.35 11.96 9.23
N ALA A 60 -29.72 13.07 8.82
CA ALA A 60 -30.19 13.88 7.71
C ALA A 60 -29.89 13.19 6.36
N GLN A 61 -30.84 13.22 5.42
CA GLN A 61 -30.64 12.67 4.08
C GLN A 61 -30.05 13.73 3.14
N VAL A 62 -29.03 13.34 2.37
CA VAL A 62 -28.40 14.20 1.34
C VAL A 62 -28.97 13.83 -0.02
N VAL A 63 -29.68 14.76 -0.64
CA VAL A 63 -30.11 14.65 -2.05
C VAL A 63 -28.92 15.01 -2.94
N ILE A 64 -28.63 14.18 -3.95
CA ILE A 64 -27.58 14.44 -4.95
C ILE A 64 -28.24 14.48 -6.33
N GLU A 65 -28.33 15.67 -6.90
CA GLU A 65 -28.76 15.86 -8.29
C GLU A 65 -27.66 15.40 -9.27
N ARG A 66 -28.07 15.03 -10.49
CA ARG A 66 -27.26 14.21 -11.40
C ARG A 66 -27.10 14.85 -12.77
N SER A 67 -26.00 15.59 -12.95
CA SER A 67 -25.61 16.10 -14.26
C SER A 67 -25.29 14.96 -15.23
N ASN A 68 -26.02 14.86 -16.34
CA ASN A 68 -25.67 14.00 -17.46
C ASN A 68 -24.77 14.78 -18.42
N SER A 69 -23.55 14.31 -18.65
CA SER A 69 -22.74 14.77 -19.79
C SER A 69 -23.09 13.95 -21.03
N THR A 70 -23.68 14.62 -22.02
CA THR A 70 -23.74 14.12 -23.40
C THR A 70 -22.34 14.19 -24.00
N ASP A 71 -21.91 13.13 -24.68
CA ASP A 71 -20.71 13.14 -25.53
C ASP A 71 -21.15 12.86 -26.97
N ASN A 72 -20.59 13.60 -27.93
CA ASN A 72 -21.15 13.75 -29.28
C ASN A 72 -20.02 13.61 -30.32
N GLY A 73 -19.97 12.47 -31.01
CA GLY A 73 -18.85 12.12 -31.89
C GLY A 73 -19.04 12.54 -33.35
N THR A 74 -17.93 12.52 -34.11
CA THR A 74 -17.89 12.58 -35.58
C THR A 74 -16.75 11.66 -36.11
N THR A 75 -16.95 11.12 -37.32
CA THR A 75 -16.17 10.08 -38.03
C THR A 75 -15.37 10.67 -39.23
N GLU A 76 -14.56 9.94 -40.03
CA GLU A 76 -14.36 8.48 -40.22
C GLU A 76 -13.03 7.93 -39.63
N GLU A 77 -12.01 7.34 -40.28
CA GLU A 77 -11.62 7.16 -41.71
C GLU A 77 -11.24 5.67 -42.01
N HIS A 78 -10.66 5.37 -43.18
CA HIS A 78 -10.75 4.05 -43.83
C HIS A 78 -9.44 3.51 -44.47
N VAL A 79 -9.07 2.25 -44.19
CA VAL A 79 -8.32 1.36 -45.12
C VAL A 79 -8.75 -0.12 -44.94
N GLU A 80 -8.93 -0.81 -46.06
CA GLU A 80 -9.17 -2.26 -46.27
C GLU A 80 -7.98 -3.20 -45.92
N THR A 81 -8.02 -4.54 -45.96
CA THR A 81 -9.07 -5.58 -45.94
C THR A 81 -8.39 -6.90 -45.55
N THR A 82 -9.02 -7.74 -44.73
CA THR A 82 -8.88 -9.21 -44.85
C THR A 82 -10.00 -9.97 -44.14
N THR A 83 -10.62 -10.92 -44.83
CA THR A 83 -11.71 -11.72 -44.27
C THR A 83 -11.19 -12.81 -43.34
N SER A 84 -11.57 -12.73 -42.05
CA SER A 84 -11.60 -13.90 -41.17
C SER A 84 -12.92 -13.93 -40.41
N LYS A 85 -13.80 -14.89 -40.74
CA LYS A 85 -15.09 -15.10 -40.07
C LYS A 85 -14.91 -15.75 -38.70
N ASN A 86 -14.16 -15.09 -37.83
CA ASN A 86 -14.14 -15.44 -36.42
C ASN A 86 -15.49 -15.03 -35.84
N VAL A 87 -16.42 -15.98 -35.72
CA VAL A 87 -17.76 -15.75 -35.18
C VAL A 87 -17.61 -15.31 -33.73
N SER A 88 -17.60 -13.99 -33.52
CA SER A 88 -17.59 -13.37 -32.21
C SER A 88 -18.86 -13.76 -31.49
N LYS A 89 -18.77 -14.87 -30.75
CA LYS A 89 -19.83 -15.47 -29.93
C LYS A 89 -20.20 -14.45 -28.85
N LYS A 90 -21.11 -13.53 -29.23
CA LYS A 90 -21.59 -12.38 -28.44
C LYS A 90 -21.65 -12.80 -26.97
N PRO A 91 -20.74 -12.31 -26.11
CA PRO A 91 -20.54 -12.90 -24.79
C PRO A 91 -21.88 -12.83 -24.05
N ALA A 92 -22.43 -14.01 -23.74
CA ALA A 92 -23.79 -14.15 -23.25
C ALA A 92 -24.02 -13.16 -22.12
N ALA A 93 -24.99 -12.26 -22.30
CA ALA A 93 -25.06 -11.00 -21.55
C ALA A 93 -25.01 -11.28 -20.05
N LYS A 94 -23.87 -10.98 -19.43
CA LYS A 94 -23.61 -11.36 -18.03
C LYS A 94 -24.71 -10.76 -17.16
N LYS A 95 -25.51 -11.62 -16.54
CA LYS A 95 -26.52 -11.16 -15.58
C LYS A 95 -25.80 -10.49 -14.42
N CYS A 96 -26.32 -9.34 -13.98
CA CYS A 96 -25.89 -8.76 -12.72
C CYS A 96 -26.31 -9.70 -11.57
N VAL A 97 -25.47 -9.80 -10.53
CA VAL A 97 -25.74 -10.63 -9.35
C VAL A 97 -25.48 -9.76 -8.12
N THR A 98 -26.55 -9.42 -7.40
CA THR A 98 -26.47 -8.57 -6.20
C THR A 98 -25.61 -9.23 -5.13
N GLY A 99 -24.81 -8.45 -4.42
CA GLY A 99 -23.90 -8.94 -3.37
C GLY A 99 -22.60 -9.60 -3.89
N LYS A 100 -22.47 -9.85 -5.20
CA LYS A 100 -21.23 -10.39 -5.79
C LYS A 100 -20.06 -9.40 -5.57
N VAL A 101 -18.92 -9.91 -5.10
CA VAL A 101 -17.67 -9.13 -4.97
C VAL A 101 -17.22 -8.56 -6.33
N CYS A 102 -16.76 -7.31 -6.31
CA CYS A 102 -16.29 -6.56 -7.48
C CYS A 102 -15.19 -5.57 -7.11
N PHE A 103 -14.43 -5.12 -8.12
CA PHE A 103 -13.40 -4.08 -8.01
C PHE A 103 -13.66 -2.89 -8.96
N GLY A 104 -14.81 -2.90 -9.62
CA GLY A 104 -15.40 -1.77 -10.36
C GLY A 104 -16.69 -2.19 -11.07
N ASP A 105 -17.47 -1.23 -11.57
CA ASP A 105 -18.79 -1.46 -12.19
C ASP A 105 -18.79 -2.52 -13.31
N ARG A 106 -17.66 -2.66 -14.04
CA ARG A 106 -17.47 -3.64 -15.11
C ARG A 106 -17.65 -5.09 -14.65
N ASP A 107 -17.43 -5.38 -13.36
CA ASP A 107 -17.65 -6.71 -12.77
C ASP A 107 -19.15 -7.02 -12.54
N CYS A 108 -20.00 -5.98 -12.53
CA CYS A 108 -21.44 -6.04 -12.25
C CYS A 108 -22.32 -5.99 -13.51
N ALA A 109 -21.69 -5.94 -14.69
CA ALA A 109 -22.30 -5.93 -16.02
C ALA A 109 -23.26 -4.76 -16.31
N LYS A 110 -24.50 -4.80 -15.79
CA LYS A 110 -25.46 -3.68 -15.85
C LYS A 110 -25.60 -2.93 -14.51
N GLY A 111 -25.21 -3.57 -13.40
CA GLY A 111 -25.23 -2.96 -12.08
C GLY A 111 -24.00 -2.10 -11.78
N ARG A 112 -23.90 -1.61 -10.55
CA ARG A 112 -22.76 -0.82 -10.04
C ARG A 112 -22.06 -1.56 -8.90
N CYS A 113 -20.77 -1.27 -8.71
CA CYS A 113 -19.97 -1.80 -7.63
C CYS A 113 -19.89 -0.79 -6.48
N LEU A 114 -20.57 -1.05 -5.37
CA LEU A 114 -20.63 -0.14 -4.23
C LEU A 114 -19.65 -0.55 -3.12
N GLY A 115 -19.04 0.44 -2.47
CA GLY A 115 -18.08 0.26 -1.38
C GLY A 115 -17.22 1.50 -1.16
N ILE A 116 -16.48 1.54 -0.05
CA ILE A 116 -15.60 2.68 0.27
C ILE A 116 -14.29 2.53 -0.51
N ALA A 117 -14.05 3.43 -1.47
CA ALA A 117 -12.86 3.43 -2.33
C ALA A 117 -12.60 2.08 -3.05
N VAL A 118 -13.66 1.53 -3.68
CA VAL A 118 -13.62 0.32 -4.52
C VAL A 118 -12.49 0.37 -5.54
N GLY A 119 -11.77 -0.74 -5.70
CA GLY A 119 -10.71 -0.87 -6.71
C GLY A 119 -9.47 -0.04 -6.39
N LYS A 120 -9.24 0.27 -5.10
CA LYS A 120 -8.09 1.05 -4.61
C LYS A 120 -7.28 0.29 -3.55
N CYS A 121 -5.99 0.57 -3.46
CA CYS A 121 -5.11 -0.12 -2.51
C CYS A 121 -5.49 0.18 -1.04
N ASP A 122 -5.58 -0.85 -0.22
CA ASP A 122 -5.98 -0.75 1.18
C ASP A 122 -4.78 -0.69 2.14
N CYS A 123 -4.36 0.53 2.47
CA CYS A 123 -3.33 0.74 3.49
C CYS A 123 -3.75 0.39 4.92
N THR A 124 -5.05 0.20 5.20
CA THR A 124 -5.53 -0.14 6.55
C THR A 124 -5.26 -1.60 6.94
N ALA A 125 -4.90 -2.44 5.95
CA ALA A 125 -4.52 -3.83 6.20
C ALA A 125 -3.13 -3.98 6.85
N CYS A 126 -2.21 -3.02 6.67
CA CYS A 126 -0.95 -3.03 7.40
C CYS A 126 -1.12 -2.29 8.73
N LEU A 127 -1.05 -3.04 9.83
CA LEU A 127 -1.10 -2.52 11.19
C LEU A 127 0.30 -2.60 11.82
N ASN A 128 0.80 -1.47 12.32
CA ASN A 128 2.08 -1.44 13.03
C ASN A 128 2.03 -2.25 14.32
N LEU A 129 3.17 -2.78 14.76
CA LEU A 129 3.35 -3.55 16.00
C LEU A 129 2.50 -4.84 16.11
N VAL A 130 1.99 -5.36 14.99
CA VAL A 130 1.49 -6.74 14.90
C VAL A 130 2.69 -7.71 14.82
N PRO A 131 2.74 -8.80 15.60
CA PRO A 131 3.78 -9.82 15.48
C PRO A 131 3.80 -10.47 14.09
N CYS A 132 4.98 -10.62 13.48
CA CYS A 132 5.12 -11.09 12.11
C CYS A 132 6.25 -12.11 11.93
N LYS A 133 6.06 -13.03 10.97
CA LYS A 133 7.14 -13.91 10.43
C LYS A 133 7.49 -13.57 8.98
N ASN A 134 6.60 -12.86 8.29
CA ASN A 134 6.72 -12.38 6.92
C ASN A 134 5.67 -11.28 6.68
N ASP A 135 5.80 -10.59 5.54
CA ASP A 135 4.95 -9.44 5.17
C ASP A 135 3.45 -9.78 5.08
N LYS A 136 3.08 -11.05 4.84
CA LYS A 136 1.68 -11.50 4.80
C LYS A 136 0.96 -11.33 6.15
N ALA A 137 1.68 -11.36 7.27
CA ALA A 137 1.12 -11.03 8.58
C ALA A 137 0.84 -9.51 8.74
N CYS A 138 1.55 -8.68 7.99
CA CYS A 138 1.44 -7.21 7.97
C CYS A 138 0.48 -6.72 6.86
N GLY A 139 -0.63 -7.45 6.65
CA GLY A 139 -1.57 -7.17 5.57
C GLY A 139 -1.03 -7.43 4.16
N GLY A 140 0.19 -7.97 4.01
CA GLY A 140 0.84 -8.24 2.73
C GLY A 140 1.81 -7.15 2.24
N LEU A 141 1.94 -6.00 2.93
CA LEU A 141 2.82 -4.92 2.49
C LEU A 141 4.30 -5.35 2.43
N LEU A 142 4.86 -5.42 1.22
CA LEU A 142 6.21 -5.92 0.97
C LEU A 142 7.28 -5.14 1.77
N GLY A 143 8.13 -5.87 2.49
CA GLY A 143 9.20 -5.31 3.31
C GLY A 143 8.77 -4.65 4.63
N SER A 144 7.50 -4.77 5.03
CA SER A 144 6.98 -4.20 6.28
C SER A 144 7.23 -5.06 7.52
N CYS A 145 7.42 -6.38 7.39
CA CYS A 145 7.78 -7.22 8.52
C CYS A 145 9.26 -7.03 8.87
N ASP A 146 9.56 -6.36 9.99
CA ASP A 146 10.93 -6.22 10.46
C ASP A 146 11.41 -7.51 11.13
N LYS A 147 12.39 -8.16 10.50
CA LYS A 147 13.01 -9.40 10.97
C LYS A 147 13.89 -9.22 12.22
N LYS A 148 14.22 -7.99 12.62
CA LYS A 148 14.98 -7.72 13.85
C LYS A 148 14.08 -7.76 15.08
N THR A 149 12.96 -7.04 15.02
CA THR A 149 11.97 -6.99 16.12
C THR A 149 10.94 -8.12 16.05
N ASN A 150 10.70 -8.70 14.87
CA ASN A 150 9.59 -9.62 14.55
C ASN A 150 8.21 -8.95 14.65
N TYR A 151 8.14 -7.66 14.33
CA TYR A 151 6.90 -6.87 14.29
C TYR A 151 6.74 -6.11 12.97
N CYS A 152 5.49 -5.83 12.61
CA CYS A 152 5.14 -5.02 11.46
C CYS A 152 5.53 -3.55 11.66
N ASN A 153 6.34 -3.02 10.75
CA ASN A 153 6.67 -1.61 10.58
C ASN A 153 6.19 -1.17 9.19
N CYS A 154 4.94 -0.70 9.13
CA CYS A 154 4.29 -0.27 7.91
C CYS A 154 4.93 0.98 7.32
N PHE A 155 5.42 1.90 8.17
CA PHE A 155 6.15 3.10 7.74
C PHE A 155 7.38 2.74 6.89
N GLU A 156 8.20 1.82 7.38
CA GLU A 156 9.37 1.30 6.68
C GLU A 156 8.97 0.45 5.46
N GLY A 157 7.83 -0.25 5.51
CA GLY A 157 7.23 -0.90 4.34
C GLY A 157 6.91 0.07 3.20
N TYR A 158 6.20 1.17 3.48
CA TYR A 158 5.91 2.19 2.45
C TYR A 158 7.20 2.84 1.93
N LYS A 159 8.17 3.11 2.81
CA LYS A 159 9.48 3.66 2.43
C LYS A 159 10.26 2.78 1.46
N LYS A 160 10.29 1.47 1.71
CA LYS A 160 10.91 0.48 0.80
C LYS A 160 10.23 0.35 -0.57
N ASN A 161 8.96 0.74 -0.66
CA ASN A 161 8.19 0.75 -1.92
C ASN A 161 8.11 2.15 -2.57
N GLY A 162 8.97 3.10 -2.14
CA GLY A 162 9.19 4.38 -2.83
C GLY A 162 8.38 5.56 -2.30
N PHE A 163 7.72 5.46 -1.15
CA PHE A 163 7.04 6.60 -0.50
C PHE A 163 7.91 7.20 0.59
N GLU A 164 8.38 8.44 0.41
CA GLU A 164 9.31 9.10 1.35
C GLU A 164 8.76 9.21 2.78
N THR A 165 7.44 9.36 2.90
CA THR A 165 6.71 9.44 4.18
C THR A 165 5.38 8.69 4.11
N PHE A 166 4.76 8.44 5.27
CA PHE A 166 3.41 7.89 5.33
C PHE A 166 2.36 8.81 4.70
N PHE A 167 2.51 10.13 4.85
CA PHE A 167 1.61 11.10 4.21
C PHE A 167 1.73 11.06 2.68
N ASP A 168 2.91 10.74 2.14
CA ASP A 168 3.09 10.53 0.71
C ASP A 168 2.32 9.29 0.21
N ALA A 169 2.42 8.18 0.96
CA ALA A 169 1.62 6.98 0.70
C ALA A 169 0.10 7.27 0.82
N LEU A 170 -0.33 8.02 1.84
CA LEU A 170 -1.73 8.40 2.01
C LEU A 170 -2.26 9.21 0.81
N ASN A 171 -1.50 10.21 0.34
CA ASN A 171 -1.94 11.13 -0.71
C ASN A 171 -1.82 10.54 -2.13
N LYS A 172 -0.81 9.70 -2.41
CA LYS A 172 -0.55 9.16 -3.75
C LYS A 172 -1.05 7.74 -3.97
N PHE A 173 -1.31 6.98 -2.89
CA PHE A 173 -1.49 5.53 -2.99
C PHE A 173 -2.71 4.98 -2.23
N CYS A 174 -2.84 5.25 -0.93
CA CYS A 174 -3.92 4.70 -0.08
C CYS A 174 -5.30 5.21 -0.50
N GLY A 175 -6.18 4.34 -0.99
CA GLY A 175 -7.46 4.78 -1.57
C GLY A 175 -7.34 5.56 -2.91
N VAL A 176 -6.12 5.81 -3.39
CA VAL A 176 -5.83 6.63 -4.57
C VAL A 176 -5.37 5.78 -5.75
N LYS A 177 -4.37 4.90 -5.56
CA LYS A 177 -3.85 3.98 -6.58
C LYS A 177 -4.91 2.95 -6.98
N LYS A 178 -5.18 2.82 -8.28
CA LYS A 178 -6.12 1.82 -8.84
C LYS A 178 -5.51 0.41 -8.81
N CYS A 179 -6.35 -0.58 -8.56
CA CYS A 179 -6.02 -2.00 -8.51
C CYS A 179 -7.21 -2.89 -8.89
N THR A 180 -6.96 -4.19 -8.94
CA THR A 180 -7.94 -5.28 -9.06
C THR A 180 -7.51 -6.43 -8.15
N GLN A 181 -8.31 -7.49 -8.05
CA GLN A 181 -7.95 -8.71 -7.30
C GLN A 181 -6.61 -9.36 -7.70
N LYS A 182 -6.12 -9.11 -8.92
CA LYS A 182 -4.95 -9.78 -9.51
C LYS A 182 -3.76 -8.85 -9.79
N SER A 183 -3.79 -7.60 -9.31
CA SER A 183 -2.74 -6.63 -9.63
C SER A 183 -1.81 -6.39 -8.44
N ASP A 184 -0.52 -6.67 -8.62
CA ASP A 184 0.54 -6.40 -7.63
C ASP A 184 0.83 -4.90 -7.43
N SER A 185 0.04 -4.02 -8.07
CA SER A 185 0.13 -2.55 -8.00
C SER A 185 -0.10 -1.95 -6.60
N CYS A 186 -0.42 -2.79 -5.61
CA CYS A 186 -0.55 -2.46 -4.20
C CYS A 186 0.61 -2.97 -3.32
N PHE A 187 1.71 -3.44 -3.90
CA PHE A 187 2.89 -3.93 -3.15
C PHE A 187 2.53 -5.04 -2.13
N GLY A 188 1.63 -5.93 -2.53
CA GLY A 188 1.12 -7.04 -1.71
C GLY A 188 -0.05 -6.70 -0.76
N LEU A 189 -0.37 -5.42 -0.54
CA LEU A 189 -1.60 -5.03 0.17
C LEU A 189 -2.86 -5.43 -0.62
N PRO A 190 -3.98 -5.73 0.06
CA PRO A 190 -5.24 -6.02 -0.62
C PRO A 190 -5.79 -4.81 -1.37
N CYS A 191 -6.45 -5.10 -2.49
CA CYS A 191 -7.30 -4.14 -3.18
C CYS A 191 -8.67 -4.08 -2.50
N LYS A 192 -9.23 -2.88 -2.27
CA LYS A 192 -10.55 -2.72 -1.63
C LYS A 192 -11.66 -3.29 -2.52
N PRO A 193 -12.40 -4.31 -2.07
CA PRO A 193 -13.57 -4.80 -2.79
C PRO A 193 -14.77 -3.87 -2.59
N GLY A 194 -15.70 -3.93 -3.53
CA GLY A 194 -17.10 -3.57 -3.33
C GLY A 194 -18.00 -4.78 -3.55
N PHE A 195 -19.30 -4.54 -3.50
CA PHE A 195 -20.34 -5.50 -3.84
C PHE A 195 -21.24 -4.95 -4.96
N CYS A 196 -21.66 -5.82 -5.87
CA CYS A 196 -22.56 -5.45 -6.95
C CYS A 196 -23.96 -5.14 -6.43
N VAL A 197 -24.55 -4.04 -6.91
CA VAL A 197 -25.97 -3.73 -6.80
C VAL A 197 -26.55 -3.64 -8.22
N CYS A 198 -27.69 -4.30 -8.41
CA CYS A 198 -28.42 -4.45 -9.66
C CYS A 198 -29.75 -3.71 -9.58
#